data_AF-A0A8H4EHE0-F1
#
_entry.id   AF-A0A8H4EHE0-F1
#
_cell.length_a   1.000
_cell.length_b   1.000
_cell.length_c   1.000
_cell.angle_alpha   90.00
_cell.angle_beta   90.00
_cell.angle_gamma   90.00
#
_symmetry.space_group_name_H-M   'P 1'
#
loop_
_entity.id
_entity.type
_entity.pdbx_description
1 polymer ?
#
loop_
_entity_poly.entity_id
_entity_poly.type
_entity_poly.pdbx_seq_one_letter_code
_entity_poly.pdbx_strand_id
1 'polypeptide(L)'
;MTMASGSPPSSDKNYISEWEQICLEFFSNNDKDAEAVVGLVEFASRSNGEVKVNIDTIDKNLRKEKIEELLVKIGIINGVMLHPQEYDKYLEAKRKVRSEFHREKATELFKELDKLLHSKPAKYTPLHRLSELKTYLTQYKASVGAYPFIKGLLHVFKLQLHQSTLASWTFLDNTLTQNGIDFMRATVNLLVNVLGFTHTIQEVDESGEQGSLRTWYISSSLNDSEISTLIKAFPKESNLSNVKSTGLIELSSQQRSPNLIKNSKGNIIGKFFLFWWNLLSWLFSLCFGIFKSRKVEDETLSRT
;
A
#
# COMPACT_ATOMS: atom_id res chain seq x y z
N MET A 1 62.72 -14.23 25.45
CA MET A 1 61.48 -14.93 25.03
C MET A 1 60.65 -13.94 24.24
N THR A 2 60.49 -14.27 22.97
CA THR A 2 59.86 -13.53 21.88
C THR A 2 58.36 -13.41 22.12
N MET A 3 57.85 -12.19 22.28
CA MET A 3 56.42 -11.89 22.17
C MET A 3 56.19 -11.36 20.75
N ALA A 4 55.42 -12.14 20.00
CA ALA A 4 55.16 -11.95 18.59
C ALA A 4 54.50 -10.59 18.33
N SER A 5 55.20 -9.77 17.55
CA SER A 5 54.64 -8.68 16.77
C SER A 5 53.66 -9.28 15.76
N GLY A 6 52.39 -9.39 16.14
CA GLY A 6 51.29 -9.58 15.19
C GLY A 6 51.12 -8.28 14.42
N SER A 7 51.57 -8.26 13.17
CA SER A 7 51.29 -7.17 12.24
C SER A 7 49.79 -6.88 12.22
N PRO A 8 49.34 -5.61 12.20
CA PRO A 8 47.94 -5.29 11.95
C PRO A 8 47.56 -5.92 10.61
N PRO A 9 46.42 -6.62 10.49
CA PRO A 9 45.99 -7.12 9.21
C PRO A 9 45.81 -5.94 8.26
N SER A 10 46.64 -5.94 7.22
CA SER A 10 46.60 -4.99 6.13
C SER A 10 45.30 -5.14 5.35
N SER A 11 44.24 -4.42 5.74
CA SER A 11 43.05 -4.26 4.89
C SER A 11 42.24 -3.00 5.20
N ASP A 12 42.90 -1.86 5.46
CA ASP A 12 42.21 -0.56 5.59
C ASP A 12 41.38 -0.18 4.35
N LYS A 13 41.56 -0.86 3.21
CA LYS A 13 40.87 -0.56 1.96
C LYS A 13 39.60 -1.38 1.67
N ASN A 14 39.25 -2.39 2.47
CA ASN A 14 38.11 -3.28 2.14
C ASN A 14 37.01 -3.40 3.20
N TYR A 15 37.16 -2.75 4.36
CA TYR A 15 36.23 -2.94 5.48
C TYR A 15 34.80 -2.45 5.18
N ILE A 16 34.65 -1.37 4.38
CA ILE A 16 33.33 -0.89 3.92
C ILE A 16 32.68 -1.91 2.97
N SER A 17 33.44 -2.51 2.05
CA SER A 17 32.89 -3.53 1.14
C SER A 17 32.44 -4.78 1.90
N GLU A 18 33.21 -5.20 2.92
CA GLU A 18 32.81 -6.29 3.82
C GLU A 18 31.53 -5.93 4.61
N TRP A 19 31.41 -4.67 5.03
CA TRP A 19 30.20 -4.17 5.68
C TRP A 19 28.99 -4.14 4.73
N GLU A 20 29.17 -3.72 3.47
CA GLU A 20 28.13 -3.80 2.44
C GLU A 20 27.68 -5.25 2.23
N GLN A 21 28.62 -6.21 2.19
CA GLN A 21 28.29 -7.63 2.08
C GLN A 21 27.48 -8.13 3.30
N ILE A 22 27.87 -7.77 4.52
CA ILE A 22 27.10 -8.13 5.73
C ILE A 22 25.69 -7.53 5.67
N CYS A 23 25.55 -6.28 5.20
CA CYS A 23 24.23 -5.68 5.00
C CYS A 23 23.41 -6.46 3.95
N LEU A 24 24.02 -6.93 2.87
CA LEU A 24 23.34 -7.76 1.85
C LEU A 24 22.88 -9.10 2.42
N GLU A 25 23.72 -9.80 3.19
CA GLU A 25 23.34 -11.05 3.87
C GLU A 25 22.17 -10.85 4.83
N PHE A 26 22.17 -9.73 5.56
CA PHE A 26 21.06 -9.34 6.43
C PHE A 26 19.76 -9.10 5.65
N PHE A 27 19.77 -8.24 4.64
CA PHE A 27 18.54 -7.86 3.93
C PHE A 27 18.01 -8.95 2.99
N SER A 28 18.88 -9.65 2.27
CA SER A 28 18.49 -10.59 1.21
C SER A 28 18.35 -12.03 1.70
N ASN A 29 19.22 -12.45 2.63
CA ASN A 29 19.30 -13.85 3.06
C ASN A 29 18.74 -14.09 4.47
N ASN A 30 18.32 -13.03 5.17
CA ASN A 30 17.79 -13.10 6.54
C ASN A 30 18.78 -13.79 7.50
N ASP A 31 20.08 -13.58 7.28
CA ASP A 31 21.15 -14.18 8.09
C ASP A 31 21.15 -13.56 9.51
N LYS A 32 21.04 -14.43 10.51
CA LYS A 32 20.92 -14.03 11.93
C LYS A 32 22.21 -13.50 12.54
N ASP A 33 23.35 -13.96 12.06
CA ASP A 33 24.64 -13.43 12.51
C ASP A 33 24.87 -12.04 11.88
N ALA A 34 24.50 -11.85 10.61
CA ALA A 34 24.52 -10.54 9.95
C ALA A 34 23.55 -9.54 10.60
N GLU A 35 22.33 -9.97 10.95
CA GLU A 35 21.35 -9.17 11.70
C GLU A 35 21.95 -8.66 13.03
N ALA A 36 22.63 -9.54 13.78
CA ALA A 36 23.27 -9.17 15.04
C ALA A 36 24.40 -8.15 14.85
N VAL A 37 25.28 -8.36 13.85
CA VAL A 37 26.35 -7.41 13.54
C VAL A 37 25.78 -6.05 13.12
N VAL A 38 24.74 -6.04 12.27
CA VAL A 38 24.08 -4.80 11.85
C VAL A 38 23.48 -4.04 13.03
N GLY A 39 22.80 -4.75 13.94
CA GLY A 39 22.24 -4.18 15.16
C GLY A 39 23.32 -3.59 16.07
N LEU A 40 24.41 -4.31 16.30
CA LEU A 40 25.53 -3.85 17.12
C LEU A 40 26.14 -2.55 16.60
N VAL A 41 26.35 -2.43 15.29
CA VAL A 41 26.91 -1.22 14.68
C VAL A 41 25.91 -0.05 14.70
N GLU A 42 24.62 -0.30 14.46
CA GLU A 42 23.58 0.74 14.48
C GLU A 42 23.37 1.34 15.88
N PHE A 43 23.48 0.52 16.92
CA PHE A 43 23.31 0.94 18.32
C PHE A 43 24.64 1.16 19.05
N ALA A 44 25.74 1.34 18.32
CA ALA A 44 27.06 1.59 18.89
C ALA A 44 27.06 2.87 19.76
N SER A 45 27.73 2.78 20.91
CA SER A 45 27.99 3.92 21.77
C SER A 45 29.04 4.84 21.14
N ARG A 46 28.79 6.15 21.21
CA ARG A 46 29.65 7.19 20.63
C ARG A 46 30.04 8.16 21.74
N SER A 47 31.30 8.14 22.16
CA SER A 47 31.79 8.99 23.24
C SER A 47 33.29 9.24 23.07
N ASN A 48 33.72 10.49 23.32
CA ASN A 48 35.14 10.87 23.32
C ASN A 48 35.91 10.51 22.03
N GLY A 49 35.25 10.59 20.86
CA GLY A 49 35.89 10.25 19.58
C GLY A 49 36.04 8.75 19.32
N GLU A 50 35.52 7.90 20.20
CA GLU A 50 35.48 6.44 20.03
C GLU A 50 34.07 5.96 19.70
N VAL A 51 33.99 4.90 18.89
CA VAL A 51 32.76 4.16 18.60
C VAL A 51 32.93 2.75 19.15
N LYS A 52 32.03 2.35 20.06
CA LYS A 52 32.06 1.04 20.74
C LYS A 52 30.77 0.28 20.55
N VAL A 53 30.88 -0.99 20.18
CA VAL A 53 29.75 -1.92 20.15
C VAL A 53 29.74 -2.76 21.42
N ASN A 54 28.54 -3.10 21.90
CA ASN A 54 28.39 -3.91 23.10
C ASN A 54 28.27 -5.39 22.74
N ILE A 55 29.39 -6.10 22.69
CA ILE A 55 29.42 -7.54 22.33
C ILE A 55 28.65 -8.40 23.35
N ASP A 56 28.49 -7.93 24.59
CA ASP A 56 27.80 -8.68 25.63
C ASP A 56 26.27 -8.71 25.43
N THR A 57 25.72 -7.90 24.52
CA THR A 57 24.29 -7.95 24.15
C THR A 57 23.97 -9.00 23.08
N ILE A 58 24.96 -9.75 22.59
CA ILE A 58 24.73 -10.84 21.63
C ILE A 58 23.87 -11.92 22.28
N ASP A 59 22.80 -12.34 21.57
CA ASP A 59 21.95 -13.46 21.99
C ASP A 59 22.79 -14.74 22.14
N LYS A 60 22.60 -15.44 23.27
CA LYS A 60 23.29 -16.69 23.61
C LYS A 60 23.04 -17.81 22.60
N ASN A 61 21.98 -17.71 21.81
CA ASN A 61 21.66 -18.68 20.76
C ASN A 61 22.42 -18.44 19.44
N LEU A 62 23.17 -17.34 19.33
CA LEU A 62 23.95 -17.01 18.14
C LEU A 62 25.41 -17.45 18.28
N ARG A 63 26.09 -17.57 17.14
CA ARG A 63 27.49 -17.98 17.07
C ARG A 63 28.39 -16.78 17.37
N LYS A 64 28.67 -16.56 18.66
CA LYS A 64 29.47 -15.42 19.14
C LYS A 64 30.82 -15.33 18.41
N GLU A 65 31.51 -16.45 18.21
CA GLU A 65 32.81 -16.49 17.52
C GLU A 65 32.68 -15.98 16.08
N LYS A 66 31.61 -16.37 15.38
CA LYS A 66 31.37 -15.91 14.00
C LYS A 66 30.98 -14.43 13.94
N ILE A 67 30.21 -13.94 14.91
CA ILE A 67 29.89 -12.51 15.01
C ILE A 67 31.17 -11.70 15.26
N GLU A 68 32.04 -12.15 16.15
CA GLU A 68 33.34 -11.52 16.39
C GLU A 68 34.23 -11.53 15.15
N GLU A 69 34.28 -12.64 14.41
CA GLU A 69 34.98 -12.70 13.10
C GLU A 69 34.44 -11.67 12.10
N LEU A 70 33.11 -11.52 12.00
CA LEU A 70 32.47 -10.53 11.13
C LEU A 70 32.77 -9.10 11.58
N LEU A 71 32.77 -8.82 12.89
CA LEU A 71 33.15 -7.53 13.45
C LEU A 71 34.59 -7.17 13.10
N VAL A 72 35.53 -8.12 13.19
CA VAL A 72 36.93 -7.90 12.83
C VAL A 72 37.08 -7.55 11.34
N LYS A 73 36.35 -8.22 10.44
CA LYS A 73 36.38 -7.92 8.99
C LYS A 73 35.97 -6.50 8.65
N ILE A 74 35.06 -5.92 9.44
CA ILE A 74 34.60 -4.55 9.26
C ILE A 74 35.37 -3.55 10.13
N GLY A 75 36.53 -3.92 10.68
CA GLY A 75 37.39 -3.00 11.43
C GLY A 75 36.88 -2.71 12.85
N ILE A 76 36.19 -3.65 13.48
CA ILE A 76 35.80 -3.58 14.90
C ILE A 76 36.51 -4.69 15.67
N ILE A 77 37.46 -4.31 16.52
CA ILE A 77 38.29 -5.25 17.28
C ILE A 77 38.00 -5.08 18.76
N ASN A 78 37.69 -6.18 19.46
CA ASN A 78 37.33 -6.17 20.88
C ASN A 78 36.23 -5.15 21.22
N GLY A 79 35.27 -4.99 20.30
CA GLY A 79 34.15 -4.07 20.47
C GLY A 79 34.47 -2.60 20.16
N VAL A 80 35.69 -2.27 19.73
CA VAL A 80 36.12 -0.90 19.41
C VAL A 80 36.34 -0.76 17.90
N MET A 81 35.73 0.25 17.29
CA MET A 81 35.92 0.56 15.87
C MET A 81 37.28 1.21 15.65
N LEU A 82 38.05 0.73 14.66
CA LEU A 82 39.38 1.23 14.32
C LEU A 82 39.35 2.65 13.71
N HIS A 83 38.31 2.94 12.92
CA HIS A 83 38.13 4.22 12.21
C HIS A 83 36.84 4.93 12.63
N PRO A 84 36.72 5.39 13.89
CA PRO A 84 35.48 5.96 14.42
C PRO A 84 35.04 7.23 13.68
N GLN A 85 35.98 7.99 13.10
CA GLN A 85 35.70 9.15 12.24
C GLN A 85 34.98 8.80 10.94
N GLU A 86 34.98 7.52 10.54
CA GLU A 86 34.34 7.03 9.32
C GLU A 86 33.02 6.31 9.59
N TYR A 87 32.49 6.37 10.82
CA TYR A 87 31.24 5.71 11.21
C TYR A 87 30.06 6.06 10.30
N ASP A 88 29.96 7.32 9.85
CA ASP A 88 28.89 7.74 8.94
C ASP A 88 28.93 6.99 7.61
N LYS A 89 30.11 6.54 7.14
CA LYS A 89 30.23 5.70 5.94
C LYS A 89 29.55 4.35 6.11
N TYR A 90 29.54 3.77 7.32
CA TYR A 90 28.79 2.54 7.60
C TYR A 90 27.28 2.78 7.50
N LEU A 91 26.81 3.90 8.05
CA LEU A 91 25.39 4.25 7.99
C LEU A 91 24.94 4.53 6.55
N GLU A 92 25.76 5.25 5.77
CA GLU A 92 25.51 5.53 4.36
C GLU A 92 25.51 4.25 3.52
N ALA A 93 26.51 3.38 3.68
CA ALA A 93 26.57 2.08 3.02
C ALA A 93 25.33 1.22 3.34
N LYS A 94 24.93 1.12 4.62
CA LYS A 94 23.71 0.40 5.01
C LYS A 94 22.47 0.99 4.37
N ARG A 95 22.33 2.32 4.38
CA ARG A 95 21.18 3.01 3.75
C ARG A 95 21.13 2.76 2.25
N LYS A 96 22.28 2.79 1.57
CA LYS A 96 22.41 2.50 0.14
C LYS A 96 21.97 1.07 -0.16
N VAL A 97 22.55 0.07 0.51
CA VAL A 97 22.19 -1.36 0.34
C VAL A 97 20.69 -1.57 0.63
N ARG A 98 20.18 -1.00 1.72
CA ARG A 98 18.74 -1.07 2.06
C ARG A 98 17.87 -0.46 0.96
N SER A 99 18.26 0.70 0.44
CA SER A 99 17.51 1.39 -0.62
C SER A 99 17.51 0.59 -1.92
N GLU A 100 18.65 0.01 -2.30
CA GLU A 100 18.78 -0.84 -3.48
C GLU A 100 17.94 -2.11 -3.33
N PHE A 101 18.00 -2.79 -2.19
CA PHE A 101 17.17 -3.95 -1.87
C PHE A 101 15.68 -3.65 -1.98
N HIS A 102 15.19 -2.57 -1.34
CA HIS A 102 13.77 -2.21 -1.41
C HIS A 102 13.34 -1.82 -2.83
N ARG A 103 14.21 -1.19 -3.62
CA ARG A 103 13.96 -0.87 -5.02
C ARG A 103 13.85 -2.12 -5.88
N GLU A 104 14.74 -3.09 -5.69
CA GLU A 104 14.68 -4.38 -6.38
C GLU A 104 13.41 -5.15 -6.00
N LYS A 105 13.08 -5.21 -4.71
CA LYS A 105 11.82 -5.82 -4.24
C LYS A 105 10.58 -5.13 -4.78
N ALA A 106 10.55 -3.81 -4.84
CA ALA A 106 9.46 -3.08 -5.48
C ALA A 106 9.35 -3.46 -6.97
N THR A 107 10.48 -3.52 -7.68
CA THR A 107 10.52 -3.90 -9.10
C THR A 107 10.00 -5.32 -9.32
N GLU A 108 10.38 -6.28 -8.48
CA GLU A 108 9.86 -7.66 -8.51
C GLU A 108 8.35 -7.70 -8.27
N LEU A 109 7.86 -6.96 -7.27
CA LEU A 109 6.43 -6.89 -6.96
C LEU A 109 5.62 -6.29 -8.11
N PHE A 110 6.10 -5.23 -8.74
CA PHE A 110 5.43 -4.62 -9.90
C PHE A 110 5.45 -5.54 -11.13
N LYS A 111 6.54 -6.27 -11.38
CA LYS A 111 6.59 -7.29 -12.44
C LYS A 111 5.56 -8.39 -12.22
N GLU A 112 5.42 -8.86 -10.97
CA GLU A 112 4.41 -9.87 -10.64
C GLU A 112 2.99 -9.30 -10.74
N LEU A 113 2.76 -8.06 -10.28
CA LEU A 113 1.48 -7.37 -10.43
C LEU A 113 1.08 -7.29 -11.90
N ASP A 114 1.99 -6.84 -12.77
CA ASP A 114 1.76 -6.73 -14.20
C ASP A 114 1.37 -8.09 -14.82
N LYS A 115 2.09 -9.16 -14.47
CA LYS A 115 1.75 -10.52 -14.90
C LYS A 115 0.33 -10.94 -14.47
N LEU A 116 -0.07 -10.63 -13.24
CA LEU A 116 -1.40 -10.96 -12.72
C LEU A 116 -2.51 -10.15 -13.42
N LEU A 117 -2.24 -8.87 -13.73
CA LEU A 117 -3.20 -7.99 -14.38
C LEU A 117 -3.52 -8.37 -15.83
N HIS A 118 -2.59 -9.08 -16.49
CA HIS A 118 -2.77 -9.64 -17.84
C HIS A 118 -3.50 -11.00 -17.84
N SER A 119 -3.88 -11.53 -16.67
CA SER A 119 -4.68 -12.75 -16.61
C SER A 119 -6.09 -12.55 -17.16
N LYS A 120 -6.63 -13.58 -17.80
CA LYS A 120 -8.00 -13.54 -18.36
C LYS A 120 -9.00 -13.92 -17.28
N PRO A 121 -10.13 -13.20 -17.16
CA PRO A 121 -11.15 -13.53 -16.19
C PRO A 121 -11.67 -14.96 -16.40
N ALA A 122 -11.68 -15.75 -15.33
CA ALA A 122 -12.29 -17.07 -15.35
C ALA A 122 -13.82 -16.93 -15.41
N LYS A 123 -14.48 -17.85 -16.10
CA LYS A 123 -15.95 -17.90 -16.17
C LYS A 123 -16.50 -18.62 -14.94
N TYR A 124 -16.61 -17.90 -13.83
CA TYR A 124 -17.19 -18.45 -12.60
C TYR A 124 -18.71 -18.29 -12.53
N THR A 125 -19.35 -19.26 -11.88
CA THR A 125 -20.77 -19.17 -11.54
C THR A 125 -20.97 -18.19 -10.38
N PRO A 126 -22.18 -17.60 -10.22
CA PRO A 126 -22.45 -16.69 -9.11
C PRO A 126 -22.18 -17.27 -7.72
N LEU A 127 -22.47 -18.56 -7.51
CA LEU A 127 -22.20 -19.25 -6.25
C LEU A 127 -20.70 -19.40 -5.99
N HIS A 128 -19.91 -19.67 -7.02
CA HIS A 128 -18.47 -19.76 -6.89
C HIS A 128 -17.85 -18.39 -6.58
N ARG A 129 -18.29 -17.32 -7.27
CA ARG A 129 -17.85 -15.95 -6.97
C ARG A 129 -18.14 -15.55 -5.52
N LEU A 130 -19.32 -15.90 -5.01
CA LEU A 130 -19.68 -15.69 -3.61
C LEU A 130 -18.77 -16.47 -2.65
N SER A 131 -18.47 -17.73 -2.96
CA SER A 131 -17.59 -18.57 -2.15
C SER A 131 -16.18 -17.97 -2.06
N GLU A 132 -15.58 -17.61 -3.20
CA GLU A 132 -14.25 -17.01 -3.27
C GLU A 132 -14.19 -15.67 -2.52
N LEU A 133 -15.22 -14.82 -2.67
CA LEU A 133 -15.31 -13.58 -1.90
C LEU A 133 -15.35 -13.85 -0.39
N LYS A 134 -16.13 -14.83 0.08
CA LYS A 134 -16.18 -15.18 1.51
C LYS A 134 -14.84 -15.70 2.01
N THR A 135 -14.15 -16.52 1.23
CA THR A 135 -12.80 -17.02 1.56
C THR A 135 -11.84 -15.84 1.71
N TYR A 136 -11.79 -14.94 0.73
CA TYR A 136 -10.95 -13.74 0.76
C TYR A 136 -11.24 -12.87 2.01
N LEU A 137 -12.52 -12.55 2.26
CA LEU A 137 -12.93 -11.75 3.41
C LEU A 137 -12.55 -12.42 4.74
N THR A 138 -12.66 -13.75 4.82
CA THR A 138 -12.28 -14.51 6.01
C THR A 138 -10.78 -14.51 6.23
N GLN A 139 -9.99 -14.67 5.17
CA GLN A 139 -8.53 -14.66 5.21
C GLN A 139 -7.99 -13.31 5.71
N TYR A 140 -8.56 -12.20 5.23
CA TYR A 140 -8.06 -10.85 5.55
C TYR A 140 -8.85 -10.13 6.64
N LYS A 141 -9.78 -10.81 7.33
CA LYS A 141 -10.60 -10.20 8.40
C LYS A 141 -9.79 -9.63 9.57
N ALA A 142 -8.58 -10.11 9.82
CA ALA A 142 -7.70 -9.65 10.89
C ALA A 142 -6.60 -8.70 10.40
N SER A 143 -6.50 -8.48 9.08
CA SER A 143 -5.50 -7.60 8.50
C SER A 143 -6.01 -6.15 8.51
N VAL A 144 -5.49 -5.35 9.42
CA VAL A 144 -5.82 -3.91 9.52
C VAL A 144 -5.54 -3.19 8.20
N GLY A 145 -4.47 -3.57 7.50
CA GLY A 145 -4.11 -3.03 6.18
C GLY A 145 -5.09 -3.36 5.06
N ALA A 146 -5.91 -4.41 5.20
CA ALA A 146 -6.90 -4.82 4.20
C ALA A 146 -8.25 -4.09 4.33
N TYR A 147 -8.55 -3.50 5.49
CA TYR A 147 -9.86 -2.89 5.76
C TYR A 147 -10.21 -1.73 4.81
N PRO A 148 -9.30 -0.79 4.49
CA PRO A 148 -9.57 0.26 3.50
C PRO A 148 -10.01 -0.30 2.14
N PHE A 149 -9.34 -1.38 1.69
CA PHE A 149 -9.62 -2.05 0.43
C PHE A 149 -10.97 -2.76 0.47
N ILE A 150 -11.23 -3.56 1.51
CA ILE A 150 -12.51 -4.29 1.69
C ILE A 150 -13.69 -3.31 1.73
N LYS A 151 -13.53 -2.17 2.43
CA LYS A 151 -14.54 -1.11 2.47
C LYS A 151 -14.75 -0.48 1.09
N GLY A 152 -13.68 -0.22 0.35
CA GLY A 152 -13.76 0.27 -1.03
C GLY A 152 -14.54 -0.68 -1.93
N LEU A 153 -14.22 -1.97 -1.90
CA LEU A 153 -14.91 -2.99 -2.70
C LEU A 153 -16.41 -3.08 -2.34
N LEU A 154 -16.77 -3.04 -1.05
CA LEU A 154 -18.16 -2.99 -0.62
C LEU A 154 -18.88 -1.75 -1.18
N HIS A 155 -18.21 -0.59 -1.13
CA HIS A 155 -18.78 0.66 -1.63
C HIS A 155 -18.98 0.61 -3.15
N VAL A 156 -18.04 0.03 -3.92
CA VAL A 156 -18.23 -0.20 -5.36
C VAL A 156 -19.48 -1.03 -5.64
N PHE A 157 -19.69 -2.14 -4.91
CA PHE A 157 -20.89 -2.96 -5.09
C PHE A 157 -22.17 -2.22 -4.73
N LYS A 158 -22.16 -1.46 -3.63
CA LYS A 158 -23.32 -0.65 -3.23
C LYS A 158 -23.63 0.44 -4.25
N LEU A 159 -22.60 1.11 -4.76
CA LEU A 159 -22.75 2.13 -5.79
C LEU A 159 -23.31 1.53 -7.08
N GLN A 160 -22.82 0.37 -7.53
CA GLN A 160 -23.27 -0.27 -8.77
C GLN A 160 -24.75 -0.72 -8.73
N LEU A 161 -25.28 -1.04 -7.56
CA LEU A 161 -26.61 -1.61 -7.42
C LEU A 161 -27.67 -0.68 -8.03
N HIS A 162 -28.48 -1.22 -8.94
CA HIS A 162 -29.54 -0.50 -9.68
C HIS A 162 -29.06 0.62 -10.62
N GLN A 163 -27.75 0.72 -10.87
CA GLN A 163 -27.20 1.70 -11.81
C GLN A 163 -27.09 1.11 -13.22
N SER A 164 -27.38 1.96 -14.20
CA SER A 164 -27.19 1.68 -15.62
C SER A 164 -25.78 1.97 -16.12
N THR A 165 -25.01 2.77 -15.39
CA THR A 165 -23.59 2.98 -15.64
C THR A 165 -22.74 2.07 -14.74
N LEU A 166 -21.53 1.74 -15.21
CA LEU A 166 -20.58 0.94 -14.44
C LEU A 166 -19.88 1.81 -13.40
N ALA A 167 -19.83 1.33 -12.16
CA ALA A 167 -19.01 1.94 -11.12
C ALA A 167 -17.52 1.77 -11.46
N SER A 168 -16.75 2.84 -11.27
CA SER A 168 -15.31 2.86 -11.35
C SER A 168 -14.67 3.04 -9.97
N TRP A 169 -13.47 2.53 -9.82
CA TRP A 169 -12.68 2.60 -8.60
C TRP A 169 -11.21 2.86 -8.93
N THR A 170 -10.74 4.06 -8.61
CA THR A 170 -9.41 4.55 -9.00
C THR A 170 -8.48 4.65 -7.80
N PHE A 171 -7.34 3.97 -7.87
CA PHE A 171 -6.30 4.01 -6.83
C PHE A 171 -4.92 3.64 -7.39
N LEU A 172 -3.87 4.00 -6.65
CA LEU A 172 -2.49 3.66 -7.00
C LEU A 172 -2.24 2.16 -6.81
N ASP A 173 -1.49 1.55 -7.74
CA ASP A 173 -1.06 0.16 -7.66
C ASP A 173 -0.33 -0.18 -6.34
N ASN A 174 0.29 0.82 -5.70
CA ASN A 174 0.93 0.71 -4.38
C ASN A 174 -0.03 0.20 -3.30
N THR A 175 -1.33 0.48 -3.44
CA THR A 175 -2.34 -0.03 -2.51
C THR A 175 -2.38 -1.56 -2.51
N LEU A 176 -2.04 -2.20 -3.64
CA LEU A 176 -1.98 -3.65 -3.77
C LEU A 176 -0.63 -4.21 -3.28
N THR A 177 0.47 -3.51 -3.53
CA THR A 177 1.82 -4.02 -3.24
C THR A 177 2.27 -3.80 -1.79
N GLN A 178 1.74 -2.78 -1.09
CA GLN A 178 2.14 -2.41 0.28
C GLN A 178 1.84 -3.46 1.35
N ASN A 179 0.81 -4.28 1.16
CA ASN A 179 0.38 -5.30 2.14
C ASN A 179 1.03 -6.68 1.88
N GLY A 180 2.07 -6.73 1.06
CA GLY A 180 2.82 -7.95 0.73
C GLY A 180 2.28 -8.71 -0.48
N ILE A 181 3.13 -9.61 -1.01
CA ILE A 181 2.89 -10.33 -2.26
C ILE A 181 1.64 -11.21 -2.22
N ASP A 182 1.33 -11.82 -1.07
CA ASP A 182 0.18 -12.72 -0.92
C ASP A 182 -1.13 -11.94 -0.95
N PHE A 183 -1.18 -10.78 -0.28
CA PHE A 183 -2.32 -9.87 -0.36
C PHE A 183 -2.53 -9.38 -1.79
N MET A 184 -1.47 -8.95 -2.46
CA MET A 184 -1.52 -8.51 -3.85
C MET A 184 -2.09 -9.61 -4.76
N ARG A 185 -1.53 -10.83 -4.70
CA ARG A 185 -1.99 -11.99 -5.49
C ARG A 185 -3.46 -12.32 -5.26
N ALA A 186 -3.87 -12.44 -4.00
CA ALA A 186 -5.24 -12.75 -3.65
C ALA A 186 -6.21 -11.67 -4.11
N THR A 187 -5.81 -10.40 -3.98
CA THR A 187 -6.63 -9.25 -4.34
C THR A 187 -6.80 -9.11 -5.84
N VAL A 188 -5.72 -9.20 -6.63
CA VAL A 188 -5.80 -9.14 -8.09
C VAL A 188 -6.59 -10.34 -8.62
N ASN A 189 -6.38 -11.54 -8.07
CA ASN A 189 -7.17 -12.71 -8.42
C ASN A 189 -8.67 -12.50 -8.13
N LEU A 190 -9.02 -11.93 -6.97
CA LEU A 190 -10.40 -11.61 -6.64
C LEU A 190 -11.01 -10.62 -7.64
N LEU A 191 -10.31 -9.52 -7.94
CA LEU A 191 -10.83 -8.49 -8.84
C LEU A 191 -10.95 -9.03 -10.28
N VAL A 192 -9.86 -9.52 -10.86
CA VAL A 192 -9.79 -9.91 -12.27
C VAL A 192 -10.47 -11.25 -12.51
N ASN A 193 -10.03 -12.31 -11.82
CA ASN A 193 -10.45 -13.67 -12.15
C ASN A 193 -11.80 -14.03 -11.55
N VAL A 194 -12.04 -13.65 -10.30
CA VAL A 194 -13.28 -14.00 -9.59
C VAL A 194 -14.41 -13.06 -9.98
N LEU A 195 -14.23 -11.76 -9.80
CA LEU A 195 -15.29 -10.77 -9.96
C LEU A 195 -15.39 -10.22 -11.38
N GLY A 196 -14.39 -10.46 -12.24
CA GLY A 196 -14.41 -10.04 -13.63
C GLY A 196 -14.28 -8.52 -13.82
N PHE A 197 -13.62 -7.83 -12.88
CA PHE A 197 -13.31 -6.41 -13.03
C PHE A 197 -12.36 -6.22 -14.21
N THR A 198 -12.58 -5.16 -14.96
CA THR A 198 -11.65 -4.67 -15.97
C THR A 198 -10.89 -3.47 -15.43
N HIS A 199 -9.79 -3.08 -16.05
CA HIS A 199 -8.99 -1.96 -15.59
C HIS A 199 -8.34 -1.20 -16.74
N THR A 200 -8.08 0.08 -16.51
CA THR A 200 -7.30 0.96 -17.39
C THR A 200 -6.25 1.69 -16.56
N ILE A 201 -5.11 1.97 -17.17
CA ILE A 201 -4.04 2.74 -16.55
C ILE A 201 -4.13 4.18 -17.05
N GLN A 202 -4.02 5.14 -16.12
CA GLN A 202 -3.64 6.50 -16.47
C GLN A 202 -2.15 6.62 -16.20
N GLU A 203 -1.38 6.93 -17.24
CA GLU A 203 0.01 7.32 -17.07
C GLU A 203 0.01 8.65 -16.31
N VAL A 204 0.57 8.64 -15.10
CA VAL A 204 0.76 9.87 -14.32
C VAL A 204 2.06 10.47 -14.83
N ASP A 205 2.00 11.70 -15.36
CA ASP A 205 3.16 12.45 -15.86
C ASP A 205 4.28 12.44 -14.84
N GLU A 206 5.42 11.80 -15.18
CA GLU A 206 6.81 11.81 -14.63
C GLU A 206 7.08 12.31 -13.19
N SER A 207 6.11 12.31 -12.29
CA SER A 207 6.19 12.95 -10.98
C SER A 207 6.73 12.01 -9.91
N GLY A 208 7.74 11.20 -10.24
CA GLY A 208 8.56 10.45 -9.27
C GLY A 208 7.86 9.48 -8.31
N GLU A 209 6.53 9.39 -8.29
CA GLU A 209 5.78 8.44 -7.48
C GLU A 209 5.86 7.08 -8.16
N GLN A 210 6.56 6.16 -7.52
CA GLN A 210 6.60 4.76 -7.94
C GLN A 210 5.18 4.20 -7.87
N GLY A 211 4.47 4.10 -8.99
CA GLY A 211 3.18 3.42 -9.08
C GLY A 211 2.25 4.01 -10.13
N SER A 212 1.57 3.15 -10.89
CA SER A 212 0.56 3.60 -11.86
C SER A 212 -0.78 3.87 -11.17
N LEU A 213 -1.45 4.95 -11.58
CA LEU A 213 -2.84 5.20 -11.17
C LEU A 213 -3.77 4.33 -12.02
N ARG A 214 -4.47 3.40 -11.38
CA ARG A 214 -5.30 2.41 -12.07
C ARG A 214 -6.77 2.65 -11.75
N THR A 215 -7.58 2.69 -12.81
CA THR A 215 -9.04 2.73 -12.69
C THR A 215 -9.60 1.35 -12.97
N TRP A 216 -10.30 0.79 -12.00
CA TRP A 216 -10.98 -0.50 -12.07
C TRP A 216 -12.46 -0.30 -12.34
N TYR A 217 -13.05 -1.10 -13.22
CA TYR A 217 -14.48 -1.09 -13.51
C TYR A 217 -15.09 -2.41 -13.08
N ILE A 218 -16.21 -2.33 -12.37
CA ILE A 218 -16.98 -3.53 -12.03
C ILE A 218 -17.47 -4.24 -13.31
N SER A 219 -17.53 -5.57 -13.26
CA SER A 219 -17.90 -6.37 -14.41
C SER A 219 -19.30 -6.01 -14.94
N SER A 220 -19.36 -5.76 -16.26
CA SER A 220 -20.62 -5.56 -16.97
C SER A 220 -21.52 -6.79 -16.98
N SER A 221 -21.02 -7.96 -16.57
CA SER A 221 -21.75 -9.23 -16.52
C SER A 221 -22.47 -9.50 -15.19
N LEU A 222 -22.13 -8.77 -14.12
CA LEU A 222 -22.78 -8.93 -12.82
C LEU A 222 -24.20 -8.38 -12.89
N ASN A 223 -25.20 -9.12 -12.39
CA ASN A 223 -26.58 -8.66 -12.27
C ASN A 223 -26.90 -8.19 -10.83
N ASP A 224 -27.97 -7.40 -10.66
CA ASP A 224 -28.30 -6.83 -9.34
C ASP A 224 -28.61 -7.88 -8.26
N SER A 225 -29.17 -9.04 -8.64
CA SER A 225 -29.44 -10.12 -7.69
C SER A 225 -28.14 -10.69 -7.13
N GLU A 226 -27.15 -10.85 -8.00
CA GLU A 226 -25.82 -11.31 -7.62
C GLU A 226 -25.08 -10.25 -6.80
N ILE A 227 -25.07 -8.99 -7.22
CA ILE A 227 -24.46 -7.89 -6.46
C ILE A 227 -25.05 -7.81 -5.05
N SER A 228 -26.37 -7.89 -4.93
CA SER A 228 -27.06 -7.92 -3.64
C SER A 228 -26.62 -9.11 -2.77
N THR A 229 -26.36 -10.26 -3.39
CA THR A 229 -25.86 -11.45 -2.69
C THR A 229 -24.41 -11.29 -2.24
N LEU A 230 -23.54 -10.70 -3.07
CA LEU A 230 -22.15 -10.41 -2.74
C LEU A 230 -22.04 -9.40 -1.59
N ILE A 231 -22.85 -8.34 -1.60
CA ILE A 231 -22.91 -7.33 -0.52
C ILE A 231 -23.17 -8.00 0.84
N LYS A 232 -24.03 -9.02 0.89
CA LYS A 232 -24.36 -9.74 2.14
C LYS A 232 -23.20 -10.56 2.72
N ALA A 233 -22.15 -10.83 1.93
CA ALA A 233 -20.97 -11.54 2.42
C ALA A 233 -20.01 -10.63 3.22
N PHE A 234 -20.10 -9.31 3.05
CA PHE A 234 -19.21 -8.37 3.72
C PHE A 234 -19.50 -8.26 5.22
N PRO A 235 -18.49 -7.90 6.04
CA PRO A 235 -18.71 -7.48 7.42
C PRO A 235 -19.73 -6.34 7.51
N LYS A 236 -20.43 -6.25 8.64
CA LYS A 236 -21.32 -5.11 8.91
C LYS A 236 -20.54 -3.80 8.83
N GLU A 237 -21.16 -2.75 8.30
CA GLU A 237 -20.50 -1.45 8.13
C GLU A 237 -19.99 -0.83 9.43
N SER A 238 -20.65 -1.11 10.56
CA SER A 238 -20.17 -0.73 11.89
C SER A 238 -18.75 -1.21 12.18
N ASN A 239 -18.34 -2.32 11.56
CA ASN A 239 -17.00 -2.88 11.73
C ASN A 239 -15.96 -2.18 10.83
N LEU A 240 -16.41 -1.37 9.86
CA LEU A 240 -15.58 -0.66 8.88
C LEU A 240 -15.73 0.87 9.01
N SER A 241 -16.52 1.39 9.95
CA SER A 241 -16.89 2.80 10.04
C SER A 241 -15.69 3.72 10.25
N ASN A 242 -14.71 3.28 11.04
CA ASN A 242 -13.54 4.08 11.44
C ASN A 242 -12.43 4.14 10.37
N VAL A 243 -12.59 3.47 9.24
CA VAL A 243 -11.55 3.35 8.20
C VAL A 243 -12.01 4.06 6.94
N LYS A 244 -11.16 4.87 6.32
CA LYS A 244 -11.46 5.47 5.00
C LYS A 244 -11.34 4.39 3.92
N SER A 245 -12.26 4.36 2.95
CA SER A 245 -12.12 3.46 1.79
C SER A 245 -10.91 3.85 0.95
N THR A 246 -10.22 2.87 0.40
CA THR A 246 -9.17 3.11 -0.60
C THR A 246 -9.76 3.81 -1.83
N GLY A 247 -9.02 4.75 -2.40
CA GLY A 247 -9.28 5.30 -3.74
C GLY A 247 -10.51 6.18 -3.88
N LEU A 248 -10.72 6.64 -5.11
CA LEU A 248 -11.91 7.37 -5.56
C LEU A 248 -12.90 6.37 -6.17
N ILE A 249 -14.17 6.46 -5.77
CA ILE A 249 -15.24 5.58 -6.25
C ILE A 249 -16.32 6.46 -6.85
N GLU A 250 -16.68 6.21 -8.10
CA GLU A 250 -17.64 7.03 -8.85
C GLU A 250 -18.37 6.21 -9.92
N LEU A 251 -19.35 6.83 -10.59
CA LEU A 251 -19.99 6.24 -11.76
C LEU A 251 -19.25 6.67 -13.02
N SER A 252 -18.86 5.70 -13.84
CA SER A 252 -18.21 5.97 -15.12
C SER A 252 -19.22 6.29 -16.23
N SER A 253 -18.70 6.60 -17.42
CA SER A 253 -19.50 6.73 -18.64
C SER A 253 -19.88 5.38 -19.28
N GLN A 254 -19.28 4.26 -18.84
CA GLN A 254 -19.52 2.95 -19.43
C GLN A 254 -20.90 2.42 -19.06
N GLN A 255 -21.60 1.83 -20.03
CA GLN A 255 -22.96 1.34 -19.84
C GLN A 255 -23.00 -0.13 -19.43
N ARG A 256 -23.98 -0.47 -18.59
CA ARG A 256 -24.34 -1.82 -18.19
C ARG A 256 -25.60 -2.25 -18.92
N SER A 257 -25.65 -3.52 -19.31
CA SER A 257 -26.79 -4.04 -20.05
C SER A 257 -28.10 -3.93 -19.23
N PRO A 258 -29.19 -3.35 -19.78
CA PRO A 258 -30.44 -3.14 -19.04
C PRO A 258 -31.09 -4.41 -18.48
N ASN A 259 -30.87 -5.57 -19.12
CA ASN A 259 -31.40 -6.86 -18.67
C ASN A 259 -30.75 -7.39 -17.37
N LEU A 260 -29.60 -6.84 -16.95
CA LEU A 260 -28.89 -7.20 -15.72
C LEU A 260 -29.30 -6.31 -14.53
N ILE A 261 -30.01 -5.23 -14.82
CA ILE A 261 -30.53 -4.30 -13.82
C ILE A 261 -31.90 -4.83 -13.42
N LYS A 262 -32.10 -5.05 -12.12
CA LYS A 262 -33.42 -5.41 -11.64
C LYS A 262 -34.25 -4.15 -11.70
N ASN A 263 -35.04 -3.99 -12.76
CA ASN A 263 -36.12 -3.03 -12.79
C ASN A 263 -37.00 -3.35 -11.58
N SER A 264 -36.96 -2.51 -10.54
CA SER A 264 -38.03 -2.50 -9.57
C SER A 264 -39.27 -2.05 -10.35
N LYS A 265 -40.00 -3.00 -10.92
CA LYS A 265 -41.41 -2.81 -11.23
C LYS A 265 -42.07 -2.46 -9.89
N GLY A 266 -42.16 -1.16 -9.61
CA GLY A 266 -42.63 -0.64 -8.33
C GLY A 266 -41.70 0.37 -7.64
N ASN A 267 -41.27 1.43 -8.33
CA ASN A 267 -41.08 2.73 -7.64
C ASN A 267 -41.03 3.94 -8.60
N ILE A 268 -41.97 4.00 -9.56
CA ILE A 268 -42.17 5.20 -10.38
C ILE A 268 -42.55 6.39 -9.47
N ILE A 269 -43.25 6.13 -8.36
CA ILE A 269 -43.64 7.13 -7.36
C ILE A 269 -42.41 7.70 -6.63
N GLY A 270 -41.43 6.87 -6.25
CA GLY A 270 -40.20 7.36 -5.60
C GLY A 270 -39.30 8.20 -6.49
N LYS A 271 -39.17 7.85 -7.78
CA LYS A 271 -38.43 8.67 -8.76
C LYS A 271 -39.16 9.96 -9.11
N PHE A 272 -40.49 9.94 -9.18
CA PHE A 272 -41.31 11.14 -9.33
C PHE A 272 -41.18 12.06 -8.11
N PHE A 273 -41.19 11.50 -6.89
CA PHE A 273 -41.04 12.27 -5.66
C PHE A 273 -39.64 12.88 -5.52
N LEU A 274 -38.58 12.15 -5.86
CA LEU A 274 -37.20 12.69 -5.88
C LEU A 274 -37.01 13.77 -6.95
N PHE A 275 -37.64 13.61 -8.12
CA PHE A 275 -37.62 14.63 -9.16
C PHE A 275 -38.35 15.91 -8.70
N TRP A 276 -39.55 15.78 -8.12
CA TRP A 276 -40.29 16.92 -7.58
C TRP A 276 -39.61 17.55 -6.36
N TRP A 277 -38.97 16.75 -5.50
CA TRP A 277 -38.20 17.26 -4.36
C TRP A 277 -36.97 18.06 -4.80
N ASN A 278 -36.22 17.58 -5.80
CA ASN A 278 -35.09 18.31 -6.36
C ASN A 278 -35.54 19.58 -7.12
N LEU A 279 -36.70 19.54 -7.80
CA LEU A 279 -37.28 20.71 -8.45
C LEU A 279 -37.75 21.76 -7.41
N LEU A 280 -38.38 21.32 -6.31
CA LEU A 280 -38.80 22.21 -5.22
C LEU A 280 -37.60 22.83 -4.49
N SER A 281 -36.53 22.05 -4.29
CA SER A 281 -35.27 22.52 -3.70
C SER A 281 -34.58 23.58 -4.58
N TRP A 282 -34.58 23.38 -5.90
CA TRP A 282 -34.05 24.35 -6.86
C TRP A 282 -34.91 25.63 -6.95
N LEU A 283 -36.23 25.50 -6.86
CA LEU A 283 -37.12 26.66 -6.77
C LEU A 283 -36.93 27.43 -5.45
N PHE A 284 -36.69 26.72 -4.34
CA PHE A 284 -36.37 27.36 -3.04
C PHE A 284 -35.04 28.10 -3.07
N SER A 285 -34.01 27.54 -3.72
CA SER A 285 -32.70 28.21 -3.84
C SER A 285 -32.75 29.43 -4.75
N LEU A 286 -33.61 29.45 -5.78
CA LEU A 286 -33.89 30.64 -6.59
C LEU A 286 -34.64 31.73 -5.82
N CYS A 287 -35.64 31.36 -5.00
CA CYS A 287 -36.40 32.33 -4.21
C CYS A 287 -35.56 32.95 -3.07
N PHE A 288 -34.62 32.22 -2.48
CA PHE A 288 -33.74 32.74 -1.42
C PHE A 288 -32.42 33.35 -1.94
N GLY A 289 -32.00 33.03 -3.17
CA GLY A 289 -30.82 33.61 -3.81
C GLY A 289 -30.97 35.08 -4.23
N ILE A 290 -32.20 35.60 -4.30
CA ILE A 290 -32.48 36.98 -4.74
C ILE A 290 -32.40 38.00 -3.58
N PHE A 291 -32.36 37.56 -2.31
CA PHE A 291 -32.35 38.47 -1.15
C PHE A 291 -30.98 38.75 -0.51
N LYS A 292 -29.89 38.25 -1.09
CA LYS A 292 -28.53 38.39 -0.50
C LYS A 292 -27.50 39.01 -1.43
N SER A 293 -27.87 40.09 -2.12
CA SER A 293 -26.90 41.02 -2.70
C SER A 293 -27.44 42.45 -2.77
N ARG A 294 -27.45 43.15 -1.62
CA ARG A 294 -27.44 44.62 -1.57
C ARG A 294 -27.07 45.13 -0.18
N LYS A 295 -25.77 45.13 0.13
CA LYS A 295 -25.10 46.06 1.07
C LYS A 295 -23.64 45.67 1.16
N VAL A 296 -22.78 46.30 0.34
CA VAL A 296 -21.44 46.82 0.67
C VAL A 296 -21.00 47.57 -0.59
N GLU A 297 -21.14 48.89 -0.59
CA GLU A 297 -20.32 49.87 -1.33
C GLU A 297 -20.94 51.25 -1.07
N ASP A 298 -20.40 51.94 -0.05
CA ASP A 298 -20.39 53.41 0.07
C ASP A 298 -19.74 53.76 1.41
N GLU A 299 -18.41 53.85 1.44
CA GLU A 299 -17.68 54.65 2.45
C GLU A 299 -16.20 54.83 2.07
N THR A 300 -15.94 55.52 0.96
CA THR A 300 -14.61 56.12 0.67
C THR A 300 -14.74 57.41 -0.11
N LEU A 301 -15.35 58.45 0.48
CA LEU A 301 -15.17 59.83 0.03
C LEU A 301 -15.63 60.84 1.09
N SER A 302 -14.77 61.14 2.06
CA SER A 302 -14.82 62.37 2.87
C SER A 302 -13.72 62.36 3.94
N ARG A 303 -12.55 62.94 3.62
CA ARG A 303 -11.71 63.71 4.55
C ARG A 303 -10.59 64.39 3.76
N THR A 304 -10.94 65.57 3.25
CA THR A 304 -10.09 66.75 3.39
C THR A 304 -10.35 67.34 4.77
#